data_AF-A0A7X6U0V6-F1
#
_entry.id   AF-A0A7X6U0V6-F1
#
_cell.length_a   1.000
_cell.length_b   1.000
_cell.length_c   1.000
_cell.angle_alpha   90.00
_cell.angle_beta   90.00
_cell.angle_gamma   90.00
#
_symmetry.space_group_name_H-M   'P 1'
#
loop_
_entity.id
_entity.type
_entity.pdbx_description
1 polymer ?
#
loop_
_entity_poly.entity_id
_entity_poly.type
_entity_poly.pdbx_seq_one_letter_code
_entity_poly.pdbx_strand_id
1 'polypeptide(L)'
;EMGVEGNVIWVSRFGLDSDKLTAEMIDGDKGLFFTYSERGKTLLDHYEFLPTPSGCRSQFYYDGLPAGKVNHYLIANEGDRWVFGFMATPEMPDRLSDDEPLDFPKSASLWVSVDGDQVLVRTEDGEETQLTMPPE
;
A
#
# COMPACT_ATOMS: atom_id res chain seq x y z
N GLU A 1 -25.24 -1.85 4.03
CA GLU A 1 -25.73 -2.77 2.99
C GLU A 1 -24.53 -3.25 2.19
N MET A 2 -24.69 -4.24 1.32
CA MET A 2 -23.63 -4.68 0.42
C MET A 2 -24.22 -4.94 -0.97
N GLY A 3 -23.42 -4.74 -2.00
CA GLY A 3 -23.82 -5.01 -3.37
C GLY A 3 -22.64 -5.28 -4.28
N VAL A 4 -22.94 -5.79 -5.47
CA VAL A 4 -21.96 -6.15 -6.49
C VAL A 4 -22.38 -5.49 -7.80
N GLU A 5 -21.44 -4.78 -8.44
CA GLU A 5 -21.61 -4.15 -9.75
C GLU A 5 -20.39 -4.48 -10.62
N GLY A 6 -20.54 -5.41 -11.56
CA GLY A 6 -19.40 -5.94 -12.32
C GLY A 6 -18.40 -6.64 -11.39
N ASN A 7 -17.14 -6.20 -11.43
CA ASN A 7 -16.06 -6.69 -10.57
C ASN A 7 -15.92 -5.90 -9.25
N VAL A 8 -16.87 -5.00 -8.96
CA VAL A 8 -16.82 -4.13 -7.78
C VAL A 8 -17.77 -4.65 -6.71
N ILE A 9 -17.24 -4.93 -5.52
CA ILE A 9 -18.02 -5.16 -4.31
C ILE A 9 -18.04 -3.86 -3.53
N TRP A 10 -19.22 -3.40 -3.11
CA TRP A 10 -19.33 -2.26 -2.21
C TRP A 10 -20.00 -2.66 -0.89
N VAL A 11 -19.52 -2.04 0.20
CA VAL A 11 -20.07 -2.20 1.54
C VAL A 11 -20.40 -0.81 2.10
N SER A 12 -21.66 -0.61 2.48
CA SER A 12 -22.19 0.61 3.10
C SER A 12 -22.64 0.36 4.54
N ARG A 13 -21.71 0.19 5.49
CA ARG A 13 -21.96 0.37 6.93
C ARG A 13 -20.69 0.09 7.75
N PHE A 14 -19.93 1.15 8.03
CA PHE A 14 -19.09 1.23 9.23
C PHE A 14 -19.70 2.27 10.19
N GLY A 15 -20.98 2.14 10.54
CA GLY A 15 -21.59 2.90 11.63
C GLY A 15 -22.03 4.35 11.33
N LEU A 16 -21.85 4.89 10.12
CA LEU A 16 -22.42 6.18 9.70
C LEU A 16 -23.02 6.09 8.28
N ASP A 17 -24.12 6.81 8.04
CA ASP A 17 -24.99 6.69 6.84
C ASP A 17 -24.34 7.10 5.49
N SER A 18 -23.02 7.34 5.47
CA SER A 18 -22.31 7.92 4.33
C SER A 18 -20.95 7.29 4.02
N ASP A 19 -20.63 6.17 4.67
CA ASP A 19 -19.34 5.51 4.51
C ASP A 19 -19.45 4.46 3.40
N LYS A 20 -18.52 4.51 2.45
CA LYS A 20 -18.46 3.61 1.30
C LYS A 20 -17.07 3.01 1.19
N LEU A 21 -17.01 1.69 1.33
CA LEU A 21 -15.86 0.90 0.90
C LEU A 21 -16.20 0.27 -0.46
N THR A 22 -15.38 0.51 -1.47
CA THR A 22 -15.41 -0.23 -2.73
C THR A 22 -14.20 -1.12 -2.84
N ALA A 23 -14.38 -2.34 -3.32
CA ALA A 23 -13.33 -3.29 -3.61
C ALA A 23 -13.47 -3.76 -5.07
N GLU A 24 -12.40 -3.72 -5.85
CA GLU A 24 -12.34 -4.24 -7.23
C GLU A 24 -11.26 -5.34 -7.31
N MET A 25 -11.54 -6.42 -8.05
CA MET A 25 -10.52 -7.44 -8.33
C MET A 25 -9.47 -6.89 -9.31
N ILE A 26 -8.19 -7.04 -8.97
CA ILE A 26 -7.06 -6.77 -9.86
C ILE A 26 -6.73 -8.08 -10.60
N ASP A 27 -6.56 -7.98 -11.92
CA ASP A 27 -6.15 -9.08 -12.81
C ASP A 27 -6.94 -10.38 -12.66
N GLY A 28 -8.28 -10.27 -12.69
CA GLY A 28 -9.19 -11.40 -12.84
C GLY A 28 -9.50 -12.17 -11.56
N ASP A 29 -8.56 -12.22 -10.61
CA ASP A 29 -8.76 -12.71 -9.24
C ASP A 29 -7.53 -12.51 -8.32
N LYS A 30 -6.45 -11.92 -8.82
CA LYS A 30 -5.15 -11.98 -8.18
C LYS A 30 -4.98 -10.97 -7.08
N GLY A 31 -5.60 -9.80 -7.19
CA GLY A 31 -5.46 -8.76 -6.18
C GLY A 31 -6.75 -8.05 -5.86
N LEU A 32 -6.68 -7.15 -4.89
CA LEU A 32 -7.81 -6.32 -4.49
C LEU A 32 -7.38 -4.85 -4.47
N PHE A 33 -8.19 -4.04 -5.12
CA PHE A 33 -8.12 -2.58 -5.10
C PHE A 33 -9.23 -2.04 -4.21
N PHE A 34 -8.90 -1.21 -3.21
CA PHE A 34 -9.88 -0.63 -2.29
C PHE A 34 -9.87 0.90 -2.30
N THR A 35 -11.06 1.48 -2.23
CA THR A 35 -11.27 2.91 -1.94
C THR A 35 -12.20 3.03 -0.75
N TYR A 36 -11.83 3.85 0.24
CA TYR A 36 -12.66 4.15 1.40
C TYR A 36 -13.00 5.64 1.43
N SER A 37 -14.29 5.93 1.45
CA SER A 37 -14.84 7.27 1.64
C SER A 37 -15.69 7.33 2.90
N GLU A 38 -15.52 8.39 3.68
CA GLU A 38 -16.34 8.74 4.84
C GLU A 38 -17.02 10.09 4.56
N ARG A 39 -18.35 10.15 4.69
CA ARG A 39 -19.12 11.41 4.47
C ARG A 39 -18.88 12.09 3.13
N GLY A 40 -18.66 11.28 2.08
CA GLY A 40 -18.36 11.78 0.72
C GLY A 40 -16.94 12.31 0.55
N LYS A 41 -16.09 12.24 1.58
CA LYS A 41 -14.66 12.52 1.50
C LYS A 41 -13.90 11.21 1.43
N THR A 42 -13.04 11.05 0.44
CA THR A 42 -12.15 9.90 0.37
C THR A 42 -11.08 10.01 1.46
N LEU A 43 -10.95 8.97 2.28
CA LEU A 43 -9.95 8.88 3.36
C LEU A 43 -8.80 7.94 3.00
N LEU A 44 -9.09 6.93 2.20
CA LEU A 44 -8.11 6.08 1.55
C LEU A 44 -8.51 6.05 0.09
N ASP A 45 -7.76 6.76 -0.76
CA ASP A 45 -8.12 6.83 -2.17
C ASP A 45 -7.93 5.47 -2.83
N HIS A 46 -6.78 4.84 -2.57
CA HIS A 46 -6.36 3.66 -3.31
C HIS A 46 -5.48 2.77 -2.42
N TYR A 47 -5.86 1.51 -2.23
CA TYR A 47 -5.01 0.45 -1.69
C TYR A 47 -5.07 -0.77 -2.59
N GLU A 48 -3.93 -1.22 -3.07
CA GLU A 48 -3.78 -2.41 -3.87
C GLU A 48 -3.05 -3.47 -3.08
N PHE A 49 -3.56 -4.69 -3.11
CA PHE A 49 -2.96 -5.85 -2.50
C PHE A 49 -2.85 -6.97 -3.53
N LEU A 50 -1.64 -7.52 -3.68
CA LEU A 50 -1.31 -8.65 -4.52
C LEU A 50 -0.61 -9.73 -3.66
N PRO A 51 -1.24 -10.88 -3.38
CA PRO A 51 -0.60 -12.00 -2.70
C PRO A 51 0.46 -12.65 -3.60
N THR A 52 1.54 -13.09 -2.99
CA THR A 52 2.58 -13.92 -3.62
C THR A 52 2.61 -15.29 -2.95
N PRO A 53 3.28 -16.31 -3.52
CA PRO A 53 3.36 -17.64 -2.88
C PRO A 53 3.93 -17.65 -1.46
N SER A 54 4.72 -16.64 -1.08
CA SER A 54 5.40 -16.54 0.21
C SER A 54 5.13 -15.23 0.97
N GLY A 55 4.20 -14.40 0.50
CA GLY A 55 3.95 -13.09 1.10
C GLY A 55 2.98 -12.24 0.28
N CYS A 56 3.29 -10.96 0.14
CA CYS A 56 2.49 -10.01 -0.64
C CYS A 56 3.32 -8.86 -1.21
N ARG A 57 2.67 -8.13 -2.11
CA ARG A 57 3.01 -6.81 -2.59
C ARG A 57 1.78 -5.94 -2.34
N SER A 58 1.98 -4.74 -1.85
CA SER A 58 0.88 -3.79 -1.73
C SER A 58 1.37 -2.37 -1.91
N GLN A 59 0.50 -1.51 -2.41
CA GLN A 59 0.71 -0.08 -2.41
C GLN A 59 -0.55 0.60 -1.92
N PHE A 60 -0.41 1.68 -1.15
CA PHE A 60 -1.51 2.61 -0.95
C PHE A 60 -1.06 4.04 -1.12
N TYR A 61 -2.02 4.87 -1.49
CA TYR A 61 -1.82 6.28 -1.54
C TYR A 61 -3.09 7.05 -1.20
N TYR A 62 -2.89 8.26 -0.72
CA TYR A 62 -3.95 9.18 -0.37
C TYR A 62 -3.56 10.61 -0.74
N ASP A 63 -4.52 11.34 -1.30
CA ASP A 63 -4.42 12.76 -1.64
C ASP A 63 -4.98 13.58 -0.48
N GLY A 64 -4.19 13.73 0.60
CA GLY A 64 -4.68 14.25 1.88
C GLY A 64 -3.87 15.36 2.52
N LEU A 65 -2.76 15.80 1.92
CA LEU A 65 -1.86 16.79 2.52
C LEU A 65 -1.73 18.08 1.69
N PRO A 66 -1.40 19.21 2.35
CA PRO A 66 -1.23 20.47 1.65
C PRO A 66 0.09 20.45 0.87
N ALA A 67 0.03 20.28 -0.45
CA ALA A 67 1.02 20.72 -1.47
C ALA A 67 0.94 19.95 -2.80
N GLY A 68 -0.25 19.46 -3.22
CA GLY A 68 -0.40 18.84 -4.56
C GLY A 68 0.52 17.64 -4.80
N LYS A 69 0.86 16.91 -3.74
CA LYS A 69 1.60 15.66 -3.80
C LYS A 69 0.78 14.56 -3.13
N VAL A 70 0.83 13.39 -3.75
CA VAL A 70 0.25 12.15 -3.27
C VAL A 70 1.29 11.44 -2.40
N ASN A 71 0.89 11.03 -1.19
CA ASN A 71 1.74 10.20 -0.36
C ASN A 71 1.59 8.75 -0.81
N HIS A 72 2.68 8.14 -1.27
CA HIS A 72 2.71 6.81 -1.82
C HIS A 72 3.52 5.89 -0.91
N TYR A 73 2.88 4.84 -0.42
CA TYR A 73 3.47 3.81 0.42
C TYR A 73 3.50 2.49 -0.35
N LEU A 74 4.66 1.84 -0.31
CA LEU A 74 4.97 0.60 -1.02
C LEU A 74 5.34 -0.44 0.03
N ILE A 75 4.83 -1.66 -0.06
CA ILE A 75 5.10 -2.74 0.90
C ILE A 75 5.33 -4.03 0.14
N ALA A 76 6.38 -4.76 0.51
CA ALA A 76 6.68 -6.09 0.02
C ALA A 76 7.05 -7.01 1.19
N ASN A 77 6.64 -8.26 1.17
CA ASN A 77 7.23 -9.26 2.05
C ASN A 77 7.42 -10.62 1.36
N GLU A 78 8.41 -11.37 1.84
CA GLU A 78 8.65 -12.76 1.48
C GLU A 78 9.13 -13.50 2.74
N GLY A 79 8.29 -14.43 3.23
CA GLY A 79 8.51 -15.07 4.53
C GLY A 79 8.58 -14.03 5.64
N ASP A 80 9.69 -14.05 6.38
CA ASP A 80 9.93 -13.17 7.52
C ASP A 80 10.54 -11.80 7.12
N ARG A 81 10.94 -11.63 5.86
CA ARG A 81 11.52 -10.37 5.38
C ARG A 81 10.42 -9.44 4.92
N TRP A 82 10.38 -8.25 5.51
CA TRP A 82 9.49 -7.16 5.16
C TRP A 82 10.25 -5.98 4.58
N VAL A 83 9.65 -5.31 3.62
CA VAL A 83 10.21 -4.15 2.95
C VAL A 83 9.12 -3.09 2.82
N PHE A 84 9.42 -1.87 3.25
CA PHE A 84 8.55 -0.71 3.23
C PHE A 84 9.22 0.42 2.46
N GLY A 85 8.47 1.09 1.60
CA GLY A 85 8.89 2.27 0.87
C GLY A 85 7.90 3.40 1.09
N PHE A 86 8.42 4.62 1.19
CA PHE A 86 7.62 5.83 1.21
C PHE A 86 8.18 6.86 0.24
N MET A 87 7.32 7.42 -0.60
CA MET A 87 7.66 8.51 -1.49
C MET A 87 6.47 9.45 -1.70
N ALA A 88 6.77 10.70 -2.07
CA ALA A 88 5.76 11.68 -2.42
C ALA A 88 5.79 11.92 -3.92
N THR A 89 4.72 11.56 -4.62
CA THR A 89 4.61 11.66 -6.08
C THR A 89 3.69 12.83 -6.45
N PRO A 90 3.89 13.48 -7.60
CA PRO A 90 2.98 14.53 -8.07
C PRO A 90 1.65 13.96 -8.58
N GLU A 91 1.66 12.68 -8.98
CA GLU A 91 0.52 12.00 -9.59
C GLU A 91 0.34 10.62 -8.95
N MET A 92 -0.84 10.08 -9.20
CA MET A 92 -1.22 8.71 -8.87
C MET A 92 -0.27 7.70 -9.52
N PRO A 93 0.28 6.71 -8.79
CA PRO A 93 1.12 5.67 -9.37
C PRO A 93 0.31 4.71 -10.25
N ASP A 94 1.02 4.02 -11.15
CA ASP A 94 0.45 2.90 -11.92
C ASP A 94 0.05 1.74 -10.98
N ARG A 95 -0.89 0.90 -11.42
CA ARG A 95 -1.26 -0.34 -10.70
C ARG A 95 -0.06 -1.28 -10.55
N LEU A 96 -0.06 -2.07 -9.48
CA LEU A 96 0.96 -3.11 -9.29
C LEU A 96 0.93 -4.10 -10.46
N SER A 97 2.11 -4.50 -10.92
CA SER A 97 2.23 -5.62 -11.86
C SER A 97 2.25 -6.97 -11.13
N ASP A 98 1.95 -8.05 -11.86
CA ASP A 98 1.99 -9.43 -11.35
C ASP A 98 3.39 -9.90 -10.92
N ASP A 99 4.43 -9.18 -11.33
CA ASP A 99 5.84 -9.53 -11.27
C ASP A 99 6.70 -8.54 -10.48
N GLU A 100 6.08 -7.74 -9.61
CA GLU A 100 6.78 -6.80 -8.73
C GLU A 100 7.85 -7.50 -7.85
N PRO A 101 9.14 -7.17 -7.99
CA PRO A 101 10.20 -7.82 -7.24
C PRO A 101 10.14 -7.44 -5.76
N LEU A 102 10.72 -8.23 -4.85
CA LEU A 102 10.77 -7.89 -3.41
C LEU A 102 11.40 -6.51 -3.14
N ASP A 103 12.32 -6.12 -4.00
CA ASP A 103 13.05 -4.85 -3.92
C ASP A 103 12.31 -3.69 -4.62
N PHE A 104 11.08 -3.87 -5.14
CA PHE A 104 10.31 -2.79 -5.78
C PHE A 104 10.17 -1.52 -4.92
N PRO A 105 10.07 -1.59 -3.57
CA PRO A 105 10.00 -0.38 -2.75
C PRO A 105 11.35 0.35 -2.67
N LYS A 106 12.49 -0.22 -3.10
CA LYS A 106 13.81 0.44 -3.07
C LYS A 106 13.90 1.68 -3.98
N SER A 107 12.93 1.87 -4.86
CA SER A 107 12.74 3.08 -5.66
C SER A 107 12.23 4.27 -4.83
N ALA A 108 11.76 4.04 -3.60
CA ALA A 108 11.19 5.06 -2.74
C ALA A 108 12.25 6.00 -2.12
N SER A 109 11.83 7.23 -1.81
CA SER A 109 12.67 8.24 -1.13
C SER A 109 13.03 7.84 0.31
N LEU A 110 12.21 7.03 0.97
CA LEU A 110 12.56 6.35 2.21
C LEU A 110 12.27 4.87 2.03
N TRP A 111 13.22 4.03 2.39
CA TRP A 111 13.13 2.60 2.28
C TRP A 111 13.56 1.93 3.58
N VAL A 112 12.83 0.91 4.00
CA VAL A 112 13.09 0.15 5.23
C VAL A 112 12.97 -1.33 4.92
N SER A 113 13.99 -2.13 5.23
CA SER A 113 13.90 -3.59 5.24
C SER A 113 14.02 -4.11 6.65
N VAL A 114 13.15 -5.04 7.02
CA VAL A 114 13.16 -5.74 8.30
C VAL A 114 13.39 -7.22 7.98
N ASP A 115 14.41 -7.81 8.61
CA ASP A 115 14.75 -9.23 8.48
C ASP A 115 15.13 -9.76 9.87
N GLY A 116 14.19 -10.47 10.50
CA GLY A 116 14.31 -10.86 11.91
C GLY A 116 14.43 -9.63 12.81
N ASP A 117 15.54 -9.52 13.54
CA ASP A 117 15.84 -8.37 14.41
C ASP A 117 16.60 -7.25 13.69
N GLN A 118 17.00 -7.43 12.43
CA GLN A 118 17.76 -6.45 11.67
C GLN A 118 16.83 -5.51 10.91
N VAL A 119 17.09 -4.21 11.03
CA VAL A 119 16.39 -3.17 10.28
C VAL A 119 17.40 -2.36 9.48
N LEU A 120 17.26 -2.36 8.16
CA LEU A 120 18.05 -1.51 7.27
C LEU A 120 17.18 -0.36 6.78
N VAL A 121 17.59 0.87 7.06
CA VAL A 121 16.93 2.09 6.58
C VAL A 121 17.80 2.73 5.51
N ARG A 122 17.21 3.09 4.37
CA ARG A 122 17.85 3.85 3.29
C ARG A 122 17.04 5.12 3.00
N THR A 123 17.73 6.27 2.98
CA THR A 123 17.14 7.57 2.65
C THR A 123 17.34 7.94 1.17
N GLU A 124 16.71 9.04 0.74
CA GLU A 124 16.66 9.48 -0.66
C GLU A 124 18.04 9.80 -1.24
N ASP A 125 18.94 10.30 -0.39
CA ASP A 125 20.35 10.56 -0.72
C ASP A 125 21.23 9.30 -0.78
N GLY A 126 20.64 8.14 -0.47
CA GLY A 126 21.31 6.84 -0.48
C GLY A 126 22.09 6.53 0.79
N GLU A 127 21.97 7.33 1.85
CA GLU A 127 22.52 6.96 3.16
C GLU A 127 21.82 5.71 3.70
N GLU A 128 22.60 4.75 4.20
CA GLU A 128 22.11 3.50 4.77
C GLU A 128 22.47 3.42 6.25
N THR A 129 21.48 3.12 7.09
CA THR A 129 21.65 2.89 8.52
C THR A 129 21.11 1.52 8.88
N GLN A 130 21.97 0.68 9.47
CA GLN A 130 21.56 -0.60 10.04
C GLN A 130 21.28 -0.46 11.54
N LEU A 131 20.12 -0.94 11.96
CA LEU A 131 19.63 -0.96 13.33
C LEU A 131 19.32 -2.40 13.73
N THR A 132 19.30 -2.67 15.04
CA THR A 132 18.83 -3.93 15.60
C THR A 132 17.67 -3.64 16.53
N MET A 133 16.55 -4.34 16.35
CA MET A 133 15.40 -4.23 17.23
C MET A 133 15.75 -4.74 18.62
N PRO A 134 15.31 -4.06 19.69
CA PRO A 134 15.49 -4.58 21.04
C PRO A 134 14.73 -5.91 21.19
N PRO A 135 15.23 -6.86 22.00
CA PRO A 135 14.49 -8.06 22.32
C PRO A 135 13.18 -7.70 23.06
N GLU A 136 12.11 -8.45 22.79
CA GLU A 136 10.80 -8.34 23.47
C GLU A 136 10.89 -8.64 24.98
#